data_AF-G0GDJ6-F1
#
_entry.id   AF-G0GDJ6-F1
#
_cell.length_a   1.000
_cell.length_b   1.000
_cell.length_c   1.000
_cell.angle_alpha   90.00
_cell.angle_beta   90.00
_cell.angle_gamma   90.00
#
_symmetry.space_group_name_H-M   'P 1'
#
loop_
_entity.id
_entity.type
_entity.pdbx_description
1 polymer ?
#
loop_
_entity_poly.entity_id
_entity_poly.type
_entity_poly.pdbx_seq_one_letter_code
_entity_poly.pdbx_strand_id
1 'polypeptide(L)'
;MKSRSLLLFLLWGGLCGSLFSEEEPLFSKVAKIYARTAVDLYDEGHLESALQIALRGLDFSQDLPDLWFVKAAVLFDRAGRGWEVRDALVKALSAPLAPVYVEPQRIETLYFNVLWMQKEYHLLARLLRDEVASRERVPSEWYRLLLMAMKRTDDPDLEAWFTRALHLYPSEEWFIIGSALLGVGSPSRMVFSEGGDIAHLESLVRLFFEEERVELLRPLVTRWRRNGEASSLLSAFELARQRPRDPLLWQGFLHEGGYRQRELLLSCTRGASLTEEERVSLRAFIEGSPWYFWDTNMDGMPEYSIQMERGSPVRLSYDENQDGAPELEVVYLNGNPSFLAVYPVRERFFSVEFAPYPYISRCSWNTDTGKYILSLSSLSQELPIRGIPHGGADWYLADWGGSRPSFSFSLDELWRHAVSFEEIRISDELPWRKFTLEGRKILKQELRLYGEEGWDVRIWYRGGVPFKGERDPDGDGIFEIEDLFDAEGNLVESTVSEENLGYRYEEAEYRWFMENGGPTPTLRTPSLLGDSFDFISMCEELYDHGK
;
A
#
# COMPACT_ATOMS: atom_id res chain seq x y z
N MET A 1 56.84 -57.27 -32.37
CA MET A 1 56.06 -56.45 -31.41
C MET A 1 56.44 -54.98 -31.57
N LYS A 2 56.46 -54.39 -32.76
CA LYS A 2 55.39 -53.65 -33.48
C LYS A 2 54.04 -53.43 -32.78
N SER A 3 53.56 -52.18 -32.89
CA SER A 3 52.21 -51.66 -32.63
C SER A 3 51.83 -51.25 -31.20
N ARG A 4 52.32 -50.10 -30.73
CA ARG A 4 51.60 -49.23 -29.77
C ARG A 4 51.84 -47.72 -29.94
N SER A 5 52.81 -47.29 -30.76
CA SER A 5 53.13 -45.85 -30.94
C SER A 5 52.36 -45.12 -32.05
N LEU A 6 51.40 -45.76 -32.72
CA LEU A 6 50.64 -45.13 -33.83
C LEU A 6 49.22 -44.69 -33.47
N LEU A 7 48.71 -45.01 -32.27
CA LEU A 7 47.32 -44.75 -31.88
C LEU A 7 47.10 -43.44 -31.10
N LEU A 8 48.18 -42.80 -30.63
CA LEU A 8 48.12 -41.48 -29.98
C LEU A 8 48.25 -40.31 -30.97
N PHE A 9 48.63 -40.56 -32.22
CA PHE A 9 48.75 -39.52 -33.26
C PHE A 9 47.46 -39.35 -34.10
N LEU A 10 46.53 -40.32 -34.05
CA LEU A 10 45.28 -40.28 -34.83
C LEU A 10 44.07 -39.74 -34.05
N LEU A 11 44.17 -39.53 -32.73
CA LEU A 11 43.14 -38.85 -31.93
C LEU A 11 43.29 -37.31 -31.92
N TRP A 12 44.35 -36.78 -32.54
CA TRP A 12 44.53 -35.33 -32.78
C TRP A 12 44.10 -34.89 -34.19
N GLY A 13 43.84 -35.83 -35.11
CA GLY A 13 43.49 -35.54 -36.51
C GLY A 13 42.01 -35.28 -36.80
N GLY A 14 41.11 -35.55 -35.84
CA GLY A 14 39.65 -35.52 -36.06
C GLY A 14 38.95 -34.19 -35.79
N LEU A 15 39.66 -33.18 -35.27
CA LEU A 15 39.11 -31.86 -34.90
C LEU A 15 39.62 -30.70 -35.79
N CYS A 16 40.45 -31.00 -36.79
CA CYS A 16 41.03 -29.99 -37.70
C CYS A 16 40.25 -29.79 -39.01
N GLY A 17 39.11 -30.46 -39.21
CA GLY A 17 38.41 -30.50 -40.50
C GLY A 17 37.52 -29.28 -40.84
N SER A 18 37.30 -28.34 -39.91
CA SER A 18 36.42 -27.17 -40.15
C SER A 18 37.05 -25.82 -39.75
N LEU A 19 38.38 -25.76 -39.62
CA LEU A 19 39.12 -24.58 -39.12
C LEU A 19 39.95 -23.85 -40.19
N PHE A 20 39.82 -24.25 -41.46
CA PHE A 20 40.62 -23.72 -42.57
C PHE A 20 39.76 -22.90 -43.54
N SER A 21 39.22 -21.80 -43.03
CA SER A 21 38.96 -20.60 -43.84
C SER A 21 39.91 -19.50 -43.33
N GLU A 22 40.85 -19.10 -44.18
CA GLU A 22 41.89 -18.07 -43.95
C GLU A 22 42.71 -18.25 -42.65
N GLU A 23 43.87 -18.93 -42.77
CA GLU A 23 44.70 -19.34 -41.64
C GLU A 23 45.29 -18.18 -40.83
N GLU A 24 44.64 -17.85 -39.72
CA GLU A 24 45.23 -17.03 -38.66
C GLU A 24 46.56 -17.66 -38.15
N PRO A 25 47.67 -16.88 -38.03
CA PRO A 25 48.98 -17.41 -37.60
C PRO A 25 48.92 -18.16 -36.27
N LEU A 26 49.65 -19.28 -36.16
CA LEU A 26 49.67 -20.13 -34.96
C LEU A 26 49.96 -19.33 -33.66
N PHE A 27 50.87 -18.35 -33.73
CA PHE A 27 51.20 -17.49 -32.60
C PHE A 27 50.01 -16.63 -32.13
N SER A 28 49.17 -16.16 -33.05
CA SER A 28 47.95 -15.41 -32.71
C SER A 28 46.93 -16.30 -31.99
N LYS A 29 46.74 -17.54 -32.47
CA LYS A 29 45.85 -18.52 -31.81
C LYS A 29 46.31 -18.83 -30.38
N VAL A 30 47.62 -19.03 -30.18
CA VAL A 30 48.20 -19.28 -28.85
C VAL A 30 48.02 -18.05 -27.95
N ALA A 31 48.30 -16.85 -28.45
CA ALA A 31 48.14 -15.61 -27.69
C ALA A 31 46.68 -15.37 -27.26
N LYS A 32 45.68 -15.71 -28.09
CA LYS A 32 44.26 -15.66 -27.72
C LYS A 32 43.90 -16.63 -26.57
N ILE A 33 44.51 -17.82 -26.53
CA ILE A 33 44.31 -18.77 -25.40
C ILE A 33 44.87 -18.17 -24.12
N TYR A 34 46.07 -17.58 -24.17
CA TYR A 34 46.65 -16.86 -23.02
C TYR A 34 45.79 -15.69 -22.60
N ALA A 35 45.28 -14.89 -23.54
CA ALA A 35 44.41 -13.75 -23.27
C ALA A 35 43.15 -14.18 -22.52
N ARG A 36 42.42 -15.17 -23.03
CA ARG A 36 41.24 -15.72 -22.37
C ARG A 36 41.55 -16.22 -20.96
N THR A 37 42.59 -17.05 -20.83
CA THR A 37 42.98 -17.62 -19.54
C THR A 37 43.38 -16.54 -18.53
N ALA A 38 44.07 -15.49 -18.99
CA ALA A 38 44.47 -14.37 -18.14
C ALA A 38 43.26 -13.55 -17.66
N VAL A 39 42.29 -13.32 -18.55
CA VAL A 39 41.03 -12.63 -18.21
C VAL A 39 40.21 -13.46 -17.21
N ASP A 40 40.02 -14.75 -17.46
CA ASP A 40 39.30 -15.66 -16.57
C ASP A 40 39.94 -15.66 -15.16
N LEU A 41 41.27 -15.80 -15.08
CA LEU A 41 42.00 -15.75 -13.80
C LEU A 41 41.92 -14.38 -13.10
N TYR A 42 41.89 -13.28 -13.86
CA TYR A 42 41.74 -11.95 -13.28
C TYR A 42 40.34 -11.76 -12.68
N ASP A 43 39.29 -12.15 -13.41
CA ASP A 43 37.91 -12.04 -12.94
C ASP A 43 37.63 -13.00 -11.75
N GLU A 44 38.38 -14.11 -11.63
CA GLU A 44 38.38 -15.00 -10.45
C GLU A 44 39.21 -14.47 -9.25
N GLY A 45 39.90 -13.33 -9.40
CA GLY A 45 40.72 -12.72 -8.34
C GLY A 45 42.12 -13.33 -8.17
N HIS A 46 42.56 -14.19 -9.07
CA HIS A 46 43.89 -14.82 -9.06
C HIS A 46 44.96 -13.91 -9.70
N LEU A 47 45.19 -12.73 -9.11
CA LEU A 47 45.98 -11.64 -9.70
C LEU A 47 47.40 -12.02 -10.14
N GLU A 48 48.15 -12.79 -9.34
CA GLU A 48 49.53 -13.19 -9.70
C GLU A 48 49.55 -14.10 -10.92
N SER A 49 48.68 -15.10 -10.92
CA SER A 49 48.54 -16.05 -12.01
C SER A 49 48.09 -15.34 -13.28
N ALA A 50 47.10 -14.44 -13.17
CA ALA A 50 46.62 -13.63 -14.29
C ALA A 50 47.75 -12.81 -14.93
N LEU A 51 48.57 -12.13 -14.11
CA LEU A 51 49.71 -11.35 -14.61
C LEU A 51 50.77 -12.23 -15.28
N GLN A 52 51.13 -13.37 -14.69
CA GLN A 52 52.12 -14.28 -15.27
C GLN A 52 51.65 -14.86 -16.62
N ILE A 53 50.38 -15.24 -16.72
CA ILE A 53 49.77 -15.73 -17.96
C ILE A 53 49.69 -14.62 -19.00
N ALA A 54 49.31 -13.40 -18.61
CA ALA A 54 49.28 -12.25 -19.52
C ALA A 54 50.67 -11.93 -20.08
N LEU A 55 51.71 -11.89 -19.24
CA LEU A 55 53.09 -11.65 -19.66
C LEU A 55 53.59 -12.72 -20.64
N ARG A 56 53.30 -14.00 -20.38
CA ARG A 56 53.62 -15.09 -21.33
C ARG A 56 52.87 -14.94 -22.65
N GLY A 57 51.61 -14.51 -22.61
CA GLY A 57 50.85 -14.21 -23.82
C GLY A 57 51.49 -13.10 -24.66
N LEU A 58 52.01 -12.05 -24.00
CA LEU A 58 52.68 -10.92 -24.65
C LEU A 58 54.00 -11.31 -25.33
N ASP A 59 54.63 -12.42 -24.92
CA ASP A 59 55.79 -12.97 -25.63
C ASP A 59 55.42 -13.56 -27.00
N PHE A 60 54.15 -13.97 -27.19
CA PHE A 60 53.64 -14.50 -28.46
C PHE A 60 53.02 -13.43 -29.36
N SER A 61 52.30 -12.47 -28.77
CA SER A 61 51.72 -11.34 -29.49
C SER A 61 51.56 -10.12 -28.60
N GLN A 62 52.11 -9.00 -29.05
CA GLN A 62 51.91 -7.69 -28.43
C GLN A 62 50.72 -6.93 -29.02
N ASP A 63 50.06 -7.51 -30.02
CA ASP A 63 49.01 -6.87 -30.79
C ASP A 63 47.61 -7.09 -30.19
N LEU A 64 47.49 -7.92 -29.14
CA LEU A 64 46.21 -8.22 -28.47
C LEU A 64 45.99 -7.28 -27.27
N PRO A 65 44.94 -6.43 -27.30
CA PRO A 65 44.65 -5.50 -26.21
C PRO A 65 44.36 -6.19 -24.87
N ASP A 66 43.71 -7.36 -24.89
CA ASP A 66 43.26 -8.08 -23.69
C ASP A 66 44.42 -8.40 -22.73
N LEU A 67 45.57 -8.79 -23.28
CA LEU A 67 46.78 -9.12 -22.50
C LEU A 67 47.36 -7.88 -21.81
N TRP A 68 47.38 -6.75 -22.53
CA TRP A 68 47.82 -5.48 -21.98
C TRP A 68 46.85 -4.94 -20.93
N PHE A 69 45.54 -5.12 -21.14
CA PHE A 69 44.51 -4.80 -20.15
C PHE A 69 44.71 -5.58 -18.86
N VAL A 70 44.84 -6.91 -18.90
CA VAL A 70 45.04 -7.72 -17.68
C VAL A 70 46.30 -7.30 -16.94
N LYS A 71 47.40 -7.05 -17.68
CA LYS A 71 48.64 -6.53 -17.08
C LYS A 71 48.38 -5.19 -16.36
N ALA A 72 47.70 -4.25 -17.01
CA ALA A 72 47.39 -2.96 -16.41
C ALA A 72 46.49 -3.08 -15.18
N ALA A 73 45.42 -3.88 -15.27
CA ALA A 73 44.45 -4.07 -14.20
C ALA A 73 45.08 -4.68 -12.95
N VAL A 74 45.90 -5.74 -13.11
CA VAL A 74 46.63 -6.33 -11.98
C VAL A 74 47.62 -5.33 -11.37
N LEU A 75 48.34 -4.56 -12.19
CA LEU A 75 49.25 -3.54 -11.69
C LEU A 75 48.52 -2.42 -10.95
N PHE A 76 47.32 -2.04 -11.41
CA PHE A 76 46.46 -1.05 -10.75
C PHE A 76 46.02 -1.54 -9.37
N ASP A 77 45.49 -2.76 -9.27
CA ASP A 77 44.99 -3.35 -8.01
C ASP A 77 46.08 -3.53 -6.95
N ARG A 78 47.33 -3.73 -7.39
CA ARG A 78 48.49 -3.87 -6.49
C ARG A 78 49.10 -2.55 -6.07
N ALA A 79 48.45 -1.42 -6.37
CA ALA A 79 49.03 -0.08 -6.20
C ALA A 79 50.42 0.04 -6.86
N GLY A 80 50.58 -0.57 -8.04
CA GLY A 80 51.78 -0.48 -8.85
C GLY A 80 52.12 0.96 -9.23
N ARG A 81 53.33 1.18 -9.77
CA ARG A 81 53.75 2.52 -10.18
C ARG A 81 52.83 3.00 -11.29
N GLY A 82 52.15 4.14 -11.08
CA GLY A 82 51.11 4.63 -12.00
C GLY A 82 51.57 4.77 -13.46
N TRP A 83 52.85 5.03 -13.72
CA TRP A 83 53.38 5.11 -15.08
C TRP A 83 53.43 3.74 -15.80
N GLU A 84 53.63 2.63 -15.08
CA GLU A 84 53.65 1.28 -15.66
C GLU A 84 52.23 0.85 -16.05
N VAL A 85 51.25 1.19 -15.20
CA VAL A 85 49.84 0.97 -15.49
C VAL A 85 49.43 1.75 -16.74
N ARG A 86 49.83 3.04 -16.80
CA ARG A 86 49.53 3.89 -17.96
C ARG A 86 50.17 3.39 -19.25
N ASP A 87 51.45 2.98 -19.21
CA ASP A 87 52.14 2.43 -20.39
C ASP A 87 51.42 1.19 -20.93
N ALA A 88 51.00 0.28 -20.04
CA ALA A 88 50.25 -0.90 -20.43
C ALA A 88 48.88 -0.55 -21.05
N LEU A 89 48.15 0.44 -20.50
CA LEU A 89 46.86 0.88 -21.05
C LEU A 89 47.00 1.59 -22.39
N VAL A 90 48.03 2.43 -22.56
CA VAL A 90 48.30 3.07 -23.86
C VAL A 90 48.56 1.99 -24.91
N LYS A 91 49.33 0.96 -24.59
CA LYS A 91 49.55 -0.18 -25.48
C LYS A 91 48.29 -0.96 -25.78
N ALA A 92 47.41 -1.16 -24.79
CA ALA A 92 46.11 -1.79 -24.99
C ALA A 92 45.23 -0.99 -25.96
N LEU A 93 45.15 0.34 -25.79
CA LEU A 93 44.34 1.22 -26.63
C LEU A 93 44.92 1.44 -28.03
N SER A 94 46.24 1.34 -28.20
CA SER A 94 46.91 1.50 -29.49
C SER A 94 47.15 0.19 -30.24
N ALA A 95 46.77 -0.94 -29.67
CA ALA A 95 46.99 -2.26 -30.27
C ALA A 95 46.17 -2.39 -31.58
N PRO A 96 46.75 -3.00 -32.64
CA PRO A 96 46.13 -3.03 -33.96
C PRO A 96 44.94 -4.01 -34.05
N LEU A 97 44.82 -4.97 -33.14
CA LEU A 97 43.68 -5.88 -33.07
C LEU A 97 42.61 -5.34 -32.12
N ALA A 98 41.35 -5.63 -32.40
CA ALA A 98 40.26 -5.38 -31.47
C ALA A 98 40.36 -6.35 -30.27
N PRO A 99 39.97 -5.93 -29.06
CA PRO A 99 39.91 -6.84 -27.92
C PRO A 99 38.88 -7.94 -28.17
N VAL A 100 39.18 -9.15 -27.70
CA VAL A 100 38.37 -10.35 -27.96
C VAL A 100 37.57 -10.79 -26.74
N TYR A 101 38.14 -10.63 -25.54
CA TYR A 101 37.62 -11.15 -24.28
C TYR A 101 37.27 -10.03 -23.29
N VAL A 102 37.81 -8.84 -23.50
CA VAL A 102 37.58 -7.66 -22.67
C VAL A 102 36.75 -6.65 -23.46
N GLU A 103 35.69 -6.12 -22.85
CA GLU A 103 34.94 -5.02 -23.45
C GLU A 103 35.84 -3.78 -23.61
N PRO A 104 35.88 -3.13 -24.78
CA PRO A 104 36.68 -1.91 -25.00
C PRO A 104 36.45 -0.86 -23.91
N GLN A 105 35.20 -0.71 -23.42
CA GLN A 105 34.88 0.24 -22.37
C GLN A 105 35.60 -0.04 -21.04
N ARG A 106 35.94 -1.31 -20.70
CA ARG A 106 36.70 -1.63 -19.48
C ARG A 106 38.12 -1.06 -19.55
N ILE A 107 38.75 -1.11 -20.73
CA ILE A 107 40.09 -0.57 -20.96
C ILE A 107 40.08 0.95 -20.82
N GLU A 108 39.11 1.61 -21.46
CA GLU A 108 38.94 3.07 -21.44
C GLU A 108 38.63 3.58 -20.02
N THR A 109 37.72 2.91 -19.31
CA THR A 109 37.34 3.27 -17.93
C THR A 109 38.54 3.18 -17.00
N LEU A 110 39.34 2.12 -17.10
CA LEU A 110 40.55 1.98 -16.30
C LEU A 110 41.59 3.06 -16.65
N TYR A 111 41.72 3.42 -17.93
CA TYR A 111 42.59 4.50 -18.37
C TYR A 111 42.17 5.86 -17.79
N PHE A 112 40.88 6.17 -17.80
CA PHE A 112 40.35 7.40 -17.19
C PHE A 112 40.60 7.46 -15.69
N ASN A 113 40.42 6.35 -14.97
CA ASN A 113 40.73 6.26 -13.55
C ASN A 113 42.22 6.50 -13.26
N VAL A 114 43.12 6.00 -14.10
CA VAL A 114 44.56 6.25 -13.97
C VAL A 114 44.89 7.73 -14.17
N LEU A 115 44.32 8.38 -15.19
CA LEU A 115 44.51 9.82 -15.41
C LEU A 115 44.00 10.66 -14.22
N TRP A 116 42.86 10.27 -13.65
CA TRP A 116 42.31 10.89 -12.45
C TRP A 116 43.29 10.79 -11.26
N MET A 117 43.79 9.58 -10.97
CA MET A 117 44.75 9.37 -9.87
C MET A 117 46.07 10.11 -10.07
N GLN A 118 46.51 10.26 -11.32
CA GLN A 118 47.71 11.05 -11.69
C GLN A 118 47.47 12.56 -11.68
N LYS A 119 46.24 13.02 -11.38
CA LYS A 119 45.83 14.42 -11.38
C LYS A 119 45.94 15.08 -12.76
N GLU A 120 45.87 14.32 -13.84
CA GLU A 120 45.89 14.83 -15.22
C GLU A 120 44.49 15.28 -15.67
N TYR A 121 43.85 16.13 -14.87
CA TYR A 121 42.44 16.49 -15.03
C TYR A 121 42.13 17.16 -16.38
N HIS A 122 43.04 17.99 -16.92
CA HIS A 122 42.85 18.64 -18.23
C HIS A 122 42.82 17.62 -19.37
N LEU A 123 43.72 16.64 -19.36
CA LEU A 123 43.75 15.60 -20.38
C LEU A 123 42.52 14.69 -20.25
N LEU A 124 42.18 14.31 -19.01
CA LEU A 124 40.99 13.51 -18.72
C LEU A 124 39.70 14.19 -19.20
N ALA A 125 39.49 15.46 -18.86
CA ALA A 125 38.31 16.22 -19.28
C ALA A 125 38.23 16.32 -20.81
N ARG A 126 39.35 16.58 -21.49
CA ARG A 126 39.40 16.64 -22.95
C ARG A 126 38.98 15.31 -23.59
N LEU A 127 39.61 14.21 -23.18
CA LEU A 127 39.32 12.89 -23.76
C LEU A 127 37.87 12.45 -23.49
N LEU A 128 37.39 12.64 -22.25
CA LEU A 128 36.01 12.30 -21.91
C LEU A 128 35.00 13.15 -22.68
N ARG A 129 35.27 14.43 -22.98
CA ARG A 129 34.35 15.22 -23.83
C ARG A 129 34.17 14.62 -25.20
N ASP A 130 35.26 14.28 -25.86
CA ASP A 130 35.24 13.75 -27.23
C ASP A 130 34.50 12.40 -27.26
N GLU A 131 34.76 11.55 -26.27
CA GLU A 131 34.11 10.24 -26.15
C GLU A 131 32.62 10.35 -25.79
N VAL A 132 32.29 11.19 -24.81
CA VAL A 132 30.90 11.37 -24.37
C VAL A 132 30.07 12.09 -25.44
N ALA A 133 30.69 12.95 -26.25
CA ALA A 133 30.00 13.63 -27.35
C ALA A 133 29.73 12.72 -28.56
N SER A 134 30.60 11.74 -28.81
CA SER A 134 30.54 10.89 -30.01
C SER A 134 29.70 9.61 -29.84
N ARG A 135 29.41 9.19 -28.60
CA ARG A 135 28.66 7.95 -28.31
C ARG A 135 27.19 8.21 -28.00
N GLU A 136 26.32 7.36 -28.53
CA GLU A 136 24.87 7.41 -28.27
C GLU A 136 24.52 6.96 -26.84
N ARG A 137 25.27 5.99 -26.30
CA ARG A 137 25.15 5.50 -24.92
C ARG A 137 26.50 5.55 -24.24
N VAL A 138 26.54 6.26 -23.13
CA VAL A 138 27.73 6.45 -22.30
C VAL A 138 27.44 5.86 -20.91
N PRO A 139 28.42 5.26 -20.22
CA PRO A 139 28.27 4.94 -18.81
C PRO A 139 28.08 6.21 -17.96
N SER A 140 27.20 6.17 -16.96
CA SER A 140 26.98 7.29 -16.04
C SER A 140 28.29 7.71 -15.34
N GLU A 141 29.14 6.74 -14.99
CA GLU A 141 30.45 6.95 -14.36
C GLU A 141 31.37 7.89 -15.16
N TRP A 142 31.31 7.84 -16.49
CA TRP A 142 32.14 8.69 -17.35
C TRP A 142 31.72 10.15 -17.28
N TYR A 143 30.42 10.42 -17.23
CA TYR A 143 29.92 11.77 -16.97
C TYR A 143 30.37 12.25 -15.58
N ARG A 144 30.43 11.38 -14.56
CA ARG A 144 30.87 11.79 -13.21
C ARG A 144 32.33 12.20 -13.22
N LEU A 145 33.17 11.35 -13.79
CA LEU A 145 34.60 11.62 -13.94
C LEU A 145 34.85 12.89 -14.75
N LEU A 146 34.09 13.11 -15.84
CA LEU A 146 34.18 14.31 -16.66
C LEU A 146 33.87 15.57 -15.85
N LEU A 147 32.72 15.60 -15.17
CA LEU A 147 32.31 16.78 -14.40
C LEU A 147 33.24 17.06 -13.22
N MET A 148 33.73 16.01 -12.54
CA MET A 148 34.72 16.15 -11.48
C MET A 148 36.04 16.71 -12.02
N ALA A 149 36.49 16.25 -13.19
CA ALA A 149 37.70 16.76 -13.83
C ALA A 149 37.53 18.23 -14.26
N MET A 150 36.41 18.56 -14.90
CA MET A 150 36.05 19.93 -15.29
C MET A 150 35.99 20.88 -14.08
N LYS A 151 35.44 20.43 -12.95
CA LYS A 151 35.44 21.22 -11.71
C LYS A 151 36.85 21.47 -11.18
N ARG A 152 37.74 20.47 -11.25
CA ARG A 152 39.14 20.61 -10.81
C ARG A 152 39.96 21.54 -11.69
N THR A 153 39.53 21.76 -12.93
CA THR A 153 40.19 22.63 -13.91
C THR A 153 39.48 23.97 -14.09
N ASP A 154 38.50 24.30 -13.25
CA ASP A 154 37.66 25.50 -13.34
C ASP A 154 37.11 25.74 -14.76
N ASP A 155 36.62 24.67 -15.37
CA ASP A 155 36.20 24.71 -16.76
C ASP A 155 34.86 25.46 -16.93
N PRO A 156 34.77 26.45 -17.85
CA PRO A 156 33.58 27.27 -18.01
C PRO A 156 32.35 26.51 -18.50
N ASP A 157 32.51 25.35 -19.14
CA ASP A 157 31.40 24.58 -19.69
C ASP A 157 30.79 23.58 -18.69
N LEU A 158 31.26 23.59 -17.42
CA LEU A 158 30.82 22.65 -16.38
C LEU A 158 29.30 22.57 -16.25
N GLU A 159 28.63 23.71 -16.24
CA GLU A 159 27.18 23.81 -16.06
C GLU A 159 26.41 23.23 -17.25
N ALA A 160 26.87 23.48 -18.48
CA ALA A 160 26.25 22.95 -19.68
C ALA A 160 26.35 21.41 -19.74
N TRP A 161 27.53 20.87 -19.40
CA TRP A 161 27.73 19.43 -19.36
C TRP A 161 26.97 18.75 -18.22
N PHE A 162 26.86 19.40 -17.07
CA PHE A 162 26.05 18.91 -15.96
C PHE A 162 24.57 18.83 -16.34
N THR A 163 24.04 19.89 -16.97
CA THR A 163 22.67 19.92 -17.48
C THR A 163 22.41 18.77 -18.45
N ARG A 164 23.35 18.49 -19.36
CA ARG A 164 23.26 17.35 -20.27
C ARG A 164 23.26 16.01 -19.54
N ALA A 165 24.11 15.84 -18.52
CA ALA A 165 24.16 14.63 -17.70
C ALA A 165 22.83 14.38 -16.98
N LEU A 166 22.22 15.43 -16.41
CA LEU A 166 20.91 15.34 -15.75
C LEU A 166 19.79 14.88 -16.68
N HIS A 167 19.82 15.29 -17.96
CA HIS A 167 18.83 14.87 -18.94
C HIS A 167 18.94 13.37 -19.27
N LEU A 168 20.17 12.84 -19.28
CA LEU A 168 20.43 11.43 -19.61
C LEU A 168 20.27 10.50 -18.42
N TYR A 169 20.63 10.96 -17.21
CA TYR A 169 20.59 10.17 -15.97
C TYR A 169 19.86 10.93 -14.85
N PRO A 170 18.55 11.18 -14.95
CA PRO A 170 17.82 11.94 -13.95
C PRO A 170 17.63 11.12 -12.67
N SER A 171 18.61 11.03 -11.77
CA SER A 171 18.50 10.39 -10.45
C SER A 171 18.94 11.33 -9.32
N GLU A 172 18.47 11.07 -8.09
CA GLU A 172 18.83 11.85 -6.90
C GLU A 172 20.35 11.98 -6.71
N GLU A 173 21.08 10.90 -6.98
CA GLU A 173 22.54 10.86 -6.92
C GLU A 173 23.20 11.92 -7.83
N TRP A 174 22.65 12.13 -9.04
CA TRP A 174 23.16 13.15 -9.96
C TRP A 174 22.86 14.57 -9.51
N PHE A 175 21.75 14.79 -8.79
CA PHE A 175 21.45 16.09 -8.20
C PHE A 175 22.40 16.43 -7.05
N ILE A 176 22.69 15.46 -6.18
CA ILE A 176 23.66 15.62 -5.08
C ILE A 176 25.05 15.95 -5.64
N ILE A 177 25.49 15.23 -6.68
CA ILE A 177 26.74 15.49 -7.38
C ILE A 177 26.74 16.89 -7.98
N GLY A 178 25.63 17.31 -8.59
CA GLY A 178 25.42 18.65 -9.13
C GLY A 178 25.62 19.78 -8.14
N SER A 179 24.92 19.71 -7.00
CA SER A 179 25.01 20.73 -5.95
C SER A 179 26.44 20.87 -5.42
N ALA A 180 27.11 19.75 -5.17
CA ALA A 180 28.51 19.74 -4.71
C ALA A 180 29.48 20.33 -5.76
N LEU A 181 29.29 20.03 -7.05
CA LEU A 181 30.18 20.49 -8.12
C LEU A 181 29.95 21.96 -8.48
N LEU A 182 28.71 22.43 -8.47
CA LEU A 182 28.40 23.84 -8.78
C LEU A 182 28.67 24.78 -7.61
N GLY A 183 29.04 24.26 -6.43
CA GLY A 183 29.32 25.06 -5.23
C GLY A 183 28.07 25.58 -4.54
N VAL A 184 26.93 24.95 -4.85
CA VAL A 184 25.60 25.29 -4.35
C VAL A 184 25.48 24.59 -3.00
N GLY A 185 25.83 25.28 -1.91
CA GLY A 185 25.78 24.77 -0.54
C GLY A 185 26.94 23.90 -0.05
N SER A 186 27.19 23.91 1.26
CA SER A 186 28.20 23.04 1.90
C SER A 186 27.61 21.64 2.16
N PRO A 187 28.26 20.54 1.72
CA PRO A 187 27.76 19.17 1.90
C PRO A 187 27.55 18.76 3.36
N SER A 188 28.21 19.45 4.29
CA SER A 188 28.19 19.18 5.73
C SER A 188 26.85 19.46 6.43
N ARG A 189 25.86 20.05 5.73
CA ARG A 189 24.49 20.21 6.24
C ARG A 189 23.51 19.11 5.81
N MET A 190 23.91 18.19 4.94
CA MET A 190 23.07 17.07 4.52
C MET A 190 23.42 15.83 5.35
N VAL A 191 22.56 15.47 6.31
CA VAL A 191 22.71 14.24 7.11
C VAL A 191 22.19 13.07 6.28
N PHE A 192 22.99 12.02 6.10
CA PHE A 192 22.66 10.86 5.26
C PHE A 192 22.03 9.74 6.09
N SER A 193 20.86 9.25 5.67
CA SER A 193 20.33 7.94 6.06
C SER A 193 19.95 7.18 4.79
N GLU A 194 20.24 5.88 4.75
CA GLU A 194 19.87 5.01 3.64
C GLU A 194 18.35 4.82 3.60
N GLY A 195 17.72 5.64 2.77
CA GLY A 195 16.28 5.69 2.52
C GLY A 195 16.02 7.04 1.87
N GLY A 196 15.45 7.05 0.66
CA GLY A 196 15.10 8.27 -0.07
C GLY A 196 14.05 9.06 0.70
N ASP A 197 14.51 9.82 1.69
CA ASP A 197 13.66 10.47 2.67
C ASP A 197 13.26 11.86 2.18
N ILE A 198 11.99 12.22 2.38
CA ILE A 198 11.38 13.49 1.96
C ILE A 198 12.15 14.71 2.51
N ALA A 199 12.91 14.54 3.59
CA ALA A 199 13.78 15.56 4.18
C ALA A 199 14.97 15.97 3.27
N HIS A 200 15.50 15.05 2.45
CA HIS A 200 16.55 15.35 1.47
C HIS A 200 15.99 16.16 0.30
N LEU A 201 14.78 15.83 -0.15
CA LEU A 201 14.04 16.57 -1.16
C LEU A 201 13.76 18.02 -0.72
N GLU A 202 13.37 18.23 0.54
CA GLU A 202 13.16 19.57 1.11
C GLU A 202 14.42 20.44 1.07
N SER A 203 15.57 19.86 1.45
CA SER A 203 16.84 20.59 1.49
C SER A 203 17.36 20.95 0.10
N LEU A 204 17.21 20.03 -0.88
CA LEU A 204 17.61 20.26 -2.27
C LEU A 204 16.75 21.33 -2.94
N VAL A 205 15.42 21.23 -2.83
CA VAL A 205 14.50 22.19 -3.45
C VAL A 205 14.76 23.60 -2.90
N ARG A 206 14.86 23.79 -1.58
CA ARG A 206 15.15 25.12 -0.99
C ARG A 206 16.44 25.74 -1.53
N LEU A 207 17.48 24.93 -1.63
CA LEU A 207 18.82 25.38 -1.99
C LEU A 207 18.92 25.81 -3.47
N PHE A 208 18.25 25.09 -4.38
CA PHE A 208 18.15 25.50 -5.79
C PHE A 208 17.25 26.73 -6.01
N PHE A 209 16.27 26.96 -5.13
CA PHE A 209 15.46 28.19 -5.11
C PHE A 209 16.26 29.41 -4.62
N GLU A 210 17.05 29.27 -3.54
CA GLU A 210 17.89 30.36 -3.00
C GLU A 210 18.92 30.88 -4.03
N GLU A 211 19.33 30.04 -4.97
CA GLU A 211 20.32 30.39 -6.01
C GLU A 211 19.73 30.69 -7.39
N GLU A 212 18.41 30.80 -7.53
CA GLU A 212 17.72 31.07 -8.81
C GLU A 212 18.00 30.03 -9.93
N ARG A 213 18.43 28.81 -9.60
CA ARG A 213 18.80 27.75 -10.57
C ARG A 213 17.70 26.73 -10.82
N VAL A 214 16.46 27.21 -10.85
CA VAL A 214 15.23 26.40 -10.84
C VAL A 214 15.11 25.46 -12.06
N GLU A 215 15.67 25.85 -13.20
CA GLU A 215 15.64 25.05 -14.44
C GLU A 215 16.33 23.69 -14.33
N LEU A 216 17.30 23.53 -13.42
CA LEU A 216 18.01 22.27 -13.21
C LEU A 216 17.11 21.18 -12.61
N LEU A 217 16.01 21.55 -11.95
CA LEU A 217 15.08 20.59 -11.31
C LEU A 217 14.06 20.00 -12.31
N ARG A 218 13.90 20.59 -13.51
CA ARG A 218 12.87 20.21 -14.49
C ARG A 218 12.93 18.73 -14.94
N PRO A 219 14.09 18.12 -15.23
CA PRO A 219 14.16 16.71 -15.63
C PRO A 219 13.75 15.74 -14.53
N LEU A 220 14.08 16.06 -13.28
CA LEU A 220 13.78 15.24 -12.09
C LEU A 220 12.29 15.22 -11.78
N VAL A 221 11.68 16.40 -11.78
CA VAL A 221 10.23 16.59 -11.67
C VAL A 221 9.49 15.81 -12.75
N THR A 222 9.99 15.83 -13.98
CA THR A 222 9.37 15.11 -15.11
C THR A 222 9.41 13.59 -14.91
N ARG A 223 10.48 13.07 -14.31
CA ARG A 223 10.59 11.66 -13.94
C ARG A 223 9.62 11.30 -12.81
N TRP A 224 9.58 12.08 -11.74
CA TRP A 224 8.68 11.84 -10.61
C TRP A 224 7.20 11.85 -11.02
N ARG A 225 6.81 12.77 -11.91
CA ARG A 225 5.47 12.80 -12.52
C ARG A 225 5.10 11.50 -13.23
N ARG A 226 6.04 10.85 -13.92
CA ARG A 226 5.79 9.60 -14.65
C ARG A 226 5.66 8.38 -13.74
N ASN A 227 6.22 8.45 -12.54
CA ASN A 227 6.26 7.32 -11.61
C ASN A 227 5.08 7.28 -10.62
N GLY A 228 4.19 8.28 -10.63
CA GLY A 228 3.06 8.32 -9.69
C GLY A 228 3.48 8.52 -8.22
N GLU A 229 4.68 9.08 -7.98
CA GLU A 229 5.16 9.44 -6.64
C GLU A 229 4.44 10.73 -6.20
N ALA A 230 3.22 10.56 -5.72
CA ALA A 230 2.14 11.55 -5.78
C ALA A 230 2.32 12.81 -4.88
N SER A 231 3.29 12.81 -3.94
CA SER A 231 3.65 13.98 -3.09
C SER A 231 4.87 14.80 -3.53
N SER A 232 5.53 14.45 -4.64
CA SER A 232 6.68 15.18 -5.21
C SER A 232 6.28 16.52 -5.86
N LEU A 233 5.02 16.90 -5.71
CA LEU A 233 4.22 17.52 -6.76
C LEU A 233 3.41 18.74 -6.32
N LEU A 234 3.42 19.13 -5.05
CA LEU A 234 3.46 20.56 -4.77
C LEU A 234 4.87 21.14 -5.02
N SER A 235 5.88 20.27 -5.02
CA SER A 235 7.29 20.65 -4.92
C SER A 235 7.89 21.04 -6.28
N ALA A 236 7.23 20.64 -7.36
CA ALA A 236 7.39 21.25 -8.67
C ALA A 236 6.38 22.37 -8.97
N PHE A 237 5.34 22.47 -8.14
CA PHE A 237 4.08 23.15 -8.47
C PHE A 237 4.21 24.64 -8.69
N GLU A 238 5.26 25.22 -8.17
CA GLU A 238 5.62 26.61 -8.40
C GLU A 238 7.03 26.73 -9.01
N LEU A 239 7.69 25.61 -9.32
CA LEU A 239 9.00 25.58 -9.96
C LEU A 239 9.01 26.31 -11.30
N ALA A 240 7.84 26.54 -11.86
CA ALA A 240 7.70 27.13 -13.17
C ALA A 240 6.55 28.13 -13.26
N ARG A 241 6.06 28.72 -12.15
CA ARG A 241 5.09 29.84 -12.20
C ARG A 241 5.71 31.09 -12.80
N GLN A 242 5.88 31.06 -14.11
CA GLN A 242 4.70 31.41 -14.92
C GLN A 242 3.96 30.29 -15.72
N ARG A 243 3.66 29.16 -15.06
CA ARG A 243 2.50 28.22 -15.14
C ARG A 243 2.46 27.17 -16.27
N PRO A 244 1.85 26.01 -15.96
CA PRO A 244 0.41 25.80 -16.18
C PRO A 244 -0.37 25.33 -14.93
N ARG A 245 -1.67 25.68 -14.89
CA ARG A 245 -2.66 25.31 -13.87
C ARG A 245 -3.23 23.93 -14.19
N ASP A 246 -3.08 22.97 -13.30
CA ASP A 246 -3.86 21.74 -13.36
C ASP A 246 -4.66 21.57 -12.05
N PRO A 247 -5.98 21.79 -12.07
CA PRO A 247 -6.86 21.60 -10.91
C PRO A 247 -6.84 20.16 -10.36
N LEU A 248 -6.60 19.15 -11.21
CA LEU A 248 -6.58 17.75 -10.81
C LEU A 248 -5.33 17.42 -9.95
N LEU A 249 -4.21 18.12 -10.18
CA LEU A 249 -3.01 18.01 -9.34
C LEU A 249 -3.21 18.65 -7.96
N TRP A 250 -3.94 19.77 -7.88
CA TRP A 250 -4.31 20.38 -6.60
C TRP A 250 -5.20 19.44 -5.81
N GLN A 251 -6.22 18.87 -6.45
CA GLN A 251 -7.10 17.91 -5.80
C GLN A 251 -6.34 16.66 -5.34
N GLY A 252 -5.46 16.08 -6.17
CA GLY A 252 -4.60 14.96 -5.78
C GLY A 252 -3.65 15.26 -4.62
N PHE A 253 -3.05 16.45 -4.57
CA PHE A 253 -2.19 16.84 -3.43
C PHE A 253 -3.00 17.09 -2.14
N LEU A 254 -4.15 17.77 -2.24
CA LEU A 254 -5.05 18.02 -1.12
C LEU A 254 -5.62 16.69 -0.57
N HIS A 255 -5.74 15.71 -1.45
CA HIS A 255 -6.15 14.34 -1.16
C HIS A 255 -5.04 13.50 -0.49
N GLU A 256 -3.76 13.87 -0.58
CA GLU A 256 -2.66 13.02 -0.10
C GLU A 256 -1.75 13.67 0.97
N GLY A 257 -1.92 14.97 1.25
CA GLY A 257 -1.05 15.75 2.13
C GLY A 257 -1.35 15.62 3.63
N GLY A 258 -0.34 15.25 4.44
CA GLY A 258 -0.39 15.25 5.90
C GLY A 258 0.00 16.58 6.59
N TYR A 259 0.03 16.60 7.93
CA TYR A 259 0.32 17.78 8.75
C TYR A 259 1.68 18.45 8.44
N ARG A 260 2.70 17.69 8.06
CA ARG A 260 4.03 18.24 7.70
C ARG A 260 4.02 18.95 6.35
N GLN A 261 3.26 18.44 5.38
CA GLN A 261 3.09 19.04 4.05
C GLN A 261 2.37 20.41 4.13
N ARG A 262 1.51 20.60 5.15
CA ARG A 262 0.85 21.86 5.48
C ARG A 262 1.81 22.96 5.95
N GLU A 263 2.70 22.68 6.89
CA GLU A 263 3.72 23.64 7.38
C GLU A 263 4.67 24.08 6.25
N LEU A 264 5.03 23.16 5.36
CA LEU A 264 5.85 23.43 4.18
C LEU A 264 5.15 24.36 3.19
N LEU A 265 3.87 24.12 2.89
CA LEU A 265 3.05 25.00 2.04
C LEU A 265 2.93 26.42 2.59
N LEU A 266 2.72 26.52 3.90
CA LEU A 266 2.68 27.79 4.62
C LEU A 266 4.01 28.55 4.53
N SER A 267 5.14 27.84 4.57
CA SER A 267 6.45 28.45 4.42
C SER A 267 6.72 28.96 2.99
N CYS A 268 6.31 28.20 1.96
CA CYS A 268 6.52 28.53 0.55
C CYS A 268 5.58 29.62 0.01
N THR A 269 4.44 29.86 0.66
CA THR A 269 3.42 30.85 0.22
C THR A 269 3.50 32.18 0.96
N ARG A 270 4.37 32.30 1.98
CA ARG A 270 4.62 33.57 2.68
C ARG A 270 5.23 34.62 1.75
N GLY A 271 4.42 35.60 1.37
CA GLY A 271 4.84 36.73 0.53
C GLY A 271 4.50 36.60 -0.96
N ALA A 272 3.85 35.51 -1.38
CA ALA A 272 3.42 35.34 -2.77
C ALA A 272 2.13 36.14 -3.07
N SER A 273 2.06 36.78 -4.25
CA SER A 273 0.86 37.46 -4.74
C SER A 273 -0.16 36.44 -5.26
N LEU A 274 -0.99 35.91 -4.37
CA LEU A 274 -2.05 34.95 -4.67
C LEU A 274 -3.32 35.64 -5.21
N THR A 275 -4.00 35.00 -6.17
CA THR A 275 -5.36 35.40 -6.60
C THR A 275 -6.37 35.08 -5.50
N GLU A 276 -7.58 35.66 -5.56
CA GLU A 276 -8.58 35.44 -4.50
C GLU A 276 -9.04 33.97 -4.43
N GLU A 277 -9.16 33.30 -5.57
CA GLU A 277 -9.50 31.87 -5.66
C GLU A 277 -8.40 30.96 -5.06
N GLU A 278 -7.13 31.32 -5.25
CA GLU A 278 -5.97 30.66 -4.63
C GLU A 278 -5.95 30.88 -3.12
N ARG A 279 -6.31 32.08 -2.65
CA ARG A 279 -6.43 32.36 -1.21
C ARG A 279 -7.58 31.62 -0.56
N VAL A 280 -8.69 31.40 -1.28
CA VAL A 280 -9.84 30.63 -0.77
C VAL A 280 -9.47 29.15 -0.65
N SER A 281 -8.82 28.59 -1.67
CA SER A 281 -8.37 27.18 -1.65
C SER A 281 -7.27 26.94 -0.60
N LEU A 282 -6.32 27.87 -0.49
CA LEU A 282 -5.27 27.85 0.53
C LEU A 282 -5.86 28.05 1.94
N ARG A 283 -6.87 28.91 2.10
CA ARG A 283 -7.60 29.05 3.37
C ARG A 283 -8.37 27.79 3.73
N ALA A 284 -9.09 27.16 2.81
CA ALA A 284 -9.79 25.90 3.08
C ALA A 284 -8.83 24.79 3.57
N PHE A 285 -7.61 24.76 3.03
CA PHE A 285 -6.55 23.83 3.45
C PHE A 285 -5.85 24.24 4.76
N ILE A 286 -5.58 25.54 4.96
CA ILE A 286 -4.89 26.07 6.16
C ILE A 286 -5.81 26.14 7.38
N GLU A 287 -7.05 26.57 7.18
CA GLU A 287 -8.07 26.75 8.21
C GLU A 287 -8.73 25.43 8.60
N GLY A 288 -8.39 24.33 7.90
CA GLY A 288 -8.88 23.00 8.20
C GLY A 288 -10.37 22.93 7.98
N SER A 289 -10.82 23.04 6.73
CA SER A 289 -12.14 22.51 6.38
C SER A 289 -12.21 21.11 6.97
N PRO A 290 -13.14 20.83 7.90
CA PRO A 290 -13.22 19.52 8.49
C PRO A 290 -13.64 18.51 7.42
N TRP A 291 -14.05 18.93 6.23
CA TRP A 291 -14.53 18.05 5.18
C TRP A 291 -13.53 17.89 4.03
N TYR A 292 -13.29 16.63 3.63
CA TYR A 292 -12.70 16.26 2.34
C TYR A 292 -13.78 15.58 1.51
N PHE A 293 -13.72 15.78 0.19
CA PHE A 293 -14.75 15.35 -0.74
C PHE A 293 -14.11 14.59 -1.92
N TRP A 294 -14.80 13.57 -2.42
CA TRP A 294 -14.43 12.88 -3.66
C TRP A 294 -15.58 12.84 -4.63
N ASP A 295 -15.28 13.27 -5.85
CA ASP A 295 -16.12 13.18 -7.03
C ASP A 295 -15.50 12.11 -7.95
N THR A 296 -15.97 10.89 -7.77
CA THR A 296 -15.44 9.67 -8.41
C THR A 296 -15.86 9.62 -9.88
N ASN A 297 -17.05 10.12 -10.19
CA ASN A 297 -17.61 10.11 -11.55
C ASN A 297 -17.26 11.37 -12.37
N MET A 298 -16.66 12.39 -11.73
CA MET A 298 -16.25 13.68 -12.30
C MET A 298 -17.41 14.54 -12.83
N ASP A 299 -18.59 14.45 -12.23
CA ASP A 299 -19.76 15.24 -12.62
C ASP A 299 -19.83 16.63 -11.94
N GLY A 300 -18.90 16.92 -11.04
CA GLY A 300 -18.80 18.16 -10.29
C GLY A 300 -19.50 18.13 -8.93
N MET A 301 -20.08 17.00 -8.53
CA MET A 301 -20.69 16.77 -7.23
C MET A 301 -20.07 15.55 -6.56
N PRO A 302 -19.51 15.68 -5.34
CA PRO A 302 -18.82 14.58 -4.71
C PRO A 302 -19.79 13.54 -4.15
N GLU A 303 -19.54 12.25 -4.42
CA GLU A 303 -20.30 11.17 -3.77
C GLU A 303 -19.74 10.87 -2.38
N TYR A 304 -18.45 11.05 -2.13
CA TYR A 304 -17.89 10.82 -0.79
C TYR A 304 -17.61 12.11 -0.06
N SER A 305 -17.82 12.08 1.24
CA SER A 305 -17.28 13.07 2.15
C SER A 305 -16.69 12.44 3.40
N ILE A 306 -15.59 12.96 3.90
CA ILE A 306 -15.03 12.60 5.20
C ILE A 306 -14.88 13.84 6.06
N GLN A 307 -15.41 13.77 7.27
CA GLN A 307 -15.24 14.77 8.29
C GLN A 307 -14.06 14.40 9.18
N MET A 308 -13.16 15.34 9.43
CA MET A 308 -11.98 15.26 10.26
C MET A 308 -12.09 16.25 11.42
N GLU A 309 -11.69 15.81 12.61
CA GLU A 309 -11.49 16.65 13.79
C GLU A 309 -10.08 16.40 14.35
N ARG A 310 -9.30 17.48 14.51
CA ARG A 310 -7.92 17.41 15.05
C ARG A 310 -7.02 16.39 14.34
N GLY A 311 -7.22 16.19 13.04
CA GLY A 311 -6.43 15.28 12.21
C GLY A 311 -6.85 13.81 12.31
N SER A 312 -8.00 13.49 12.93
CA SER A 312 -8.61 12.15 12.89
C SER A 312 -10.00 12.25 12.25
N PRO A 313 -10.46 11.25 11.48
CA PRO A 313 -11.81 11.21 11.00
C PRO A 313 -12.77 11.05 12.17
N VAL A 314 -13.93 11.65 12.00
CA VAL A 314 -15.08 11.55 12.89
C VAL A 314 -16.29 11.02 12.13
N ARG A 315 -16.37 11.24 10.81
CA ARG A 315 -17.48 10.78 9.97
C ARG A 315 -17.02 10.52 8.54
N LEU A 316 -17.56 9.51 7.88
CA LEU A 316 -17.47 9.30 6.44
C LEU A 316 -18.90 9.09 5.92
N SER A 317 -19.22 9.68 4.78
CA SER A 317 -20.48 9.51 4.07
C SER A 317 -20.23 9.18 2.61
N TYR A 318 -21.11 8.38 2.02
CA TYR A 318 -21.20 8.12 0.59
C TYR A 318 -22.66 8.33 0.16
N ASP A 319 -22.86 9.25 -0.78
CA ASP A 319 -24.13 9.68 -1.36
C ASP A 319 -24.02 9.58 -2.89
N GLU A 320 -24.30 8.39 -3.42
CA GLU A 320 -24.11 8.06 -4.83
C GLU A 320 -25.04 8.85 -5.75
N ASN A 321 -26.28 9.08 -5.30
CA ASN A 321 -27.30 9.77 -6.09
C ASN A 321 -27.36 11.28 -5.81
N GLN A 322 -26.54 11.76 -4.87
CA GLN A 322 -26.38 13.15 -4.48
C GLN A 322 -27.69 13.80 -4.02
N ASP A 323 -28.58 13.03 -3.40
CA ASP A 323 -29.89 13.49 -2.96
C ASP A 323 -29.88 14.11 -1.54
N GLY A 324 -28.71 14.11 -0.90
CA GLY A 324 -28.48 14.60 0.46
C GLY A 324 -28.73 13.56 1.55
N ALA A 325 -29.09 12.34 1.21
CA ALA A 325 -29.26 11.21 2.12
C ALA A 325 -28.27 10.09 1.75
N PRO A 326 -27.13 9.97 2.47
CA PRO A 326 -26.07 9.05 2.06
C PRO A 326 -26.51 7.58 2.14
N GLU A 327 -26.16 6.77 1.13
CA GLU A 327 -26.33 5.31 1.14
C GLU A 327 -25.40 4.60 2.12
N LEU A 328 -24.30 5.24 2.54
CA LEU A 328 -23.41 4.69 3.56
C LEU A 328 -22.91 5.80 4.48
N GLU A 329 -22.90 5.50 5.78
CA GLU A 329 -22.33 6.34 6.81
C GLU A 329 -21.41 5.52 7.74
N VAL A 330 -20.25 6.07 8.08
CA VAL A 330 -19.34 5.50 9.08
C VAL A 330 -18.97 6.58 10.09
N VAL A 331 -19.10 6.28 11.38
CA VAL A 331 -18.73 7.17 12.48
C VAL A 331 -17.50 6.62 13.19
N TYR A 332 -16.53 7.50 13.44
CA TYR A 332 -15.25 7.14 14.04
C TYR A 332 -15.14 7.71 15.45
N LEU A 333 -14.55 6.92 16.35
CA LEU A 333 -14.17 7.33 17.69
C LEU A 333 -12.65 7.16 17.83
N ASN A 334 -11.95 8.27 18.02
CA ASN A 334 -10.48 8.31 18.09
C ASN A 334 -9.81 7.63 16.86
N GLY A 335 -10.42 7.80 15.68
CA GLY A 335 -9.91 7.19 14.46
C GLY A 335 -10.30 5.74 14.22
N ASN A 336 -11.05 5.12 15.11
CA ASN A 336 -11.51 3.75 14.88
C ASN A 336 -13.00 3.76 14.57
N PRO A 337 -13.46 2.95 13.60
CA PRO A 337 -14.89 2.79 13.37
C PRO A 337 -15.61 2.38 14.65
N SER A 338 -16.67 3.11 14.96
CA SER A 338 -17.54 2.87 16.11
C SER A 338 -18.95 2.50 15.69
N PHE A 339 -19.39 3.03 14.54
CA PHE A 339 -20.69 2.76 13.98
C PHE A 339 -20.61 2.80 12.46
N LEU A 340 -21.41 1.96 11.82
CA LEU A 340 -21.62 1.95 10.38
C LEU A 340 -23.10 1.77 10.09
N ALA A 341 -23.62 2.51 9.12
CA ALA A 341 -24.95 2.34 8.57
C ALA A 341 -24.91 2.28 7.05
N VAL A 342 -25.73 1.40 6.48
CA VAL A 342 -25.98 1.25 5.04
C VAL A 342 -27.46 1.46 4.80
N TYR A 343 -27.80 2.38 3.92
CA TYR A 343 -29.15 2.80 3.57
C TYR A 343 -29.46 2.39 2.12
N PRO A 344 -29.86 1.13 1.86
CA PRO A 344 -30.31 0.73 0.54
C PRO A 344 -31.56 1.51 0.09
N VAL A 345 -32.43 1.91 1.03
CA VAL A 345 -33.61 2.76 0.82
C VAL A 345 -33.81 3.63 2.06
N ARG A 346 -34.26 4.89 1.93
CA ARG A 346 -34.33 5.90 3.03
C ARG A 346 -34.94 5.43 4.37
N GLU A 347 -35.80 4.40 4.38
CA GLU A 347 -36.44 3.86 5.60
C GLU A 347 -35.94 2.46 6.01
N ARG A 348 -35.21 1.77 5.13
CA ARG A 348 -34.61 0.45 5.41
C ARG A 348 -33.11 0.60 5.51
N PHE A 349 -32.55 0.31 6.67
CA PHE A 349 -31.11 0.38 6.85
C PHE A 349 -30.59 -0.78 7.69
N PHE A 350 -29.35 -1.13 7.39
CA PHE A 350 -28.56 -2.05 8.17
C PHE A 350 -27.49 -1.26 8.91
N SER A 351 -27.31 -1.52 10.21
CA SER A 351 -26.25 -0.89 10.98
C SER A 351 -25.44 -1.87 11.80
N VAL A 352 -24.19 -1.48 12.06
CA VAL A 352 -23.19 -2.24 12.81
C VAL A 352 -22.57 -1.31 13.85
N GLU A 353 -22.64 -1.70 15.12
CA GLU A 353 -21.95 -1.04 16.23
C GLU A 353 -20.72 -1.86 16.62
N PHE A 354 -19.57 -1.19 16.62
CA PHE A 354 -18.31 -1.77 17.04
C PHE A 354 -18.07 -1.51 18.53
N ALA A 355 -17.52 -2.51 19.21
CA ALA A 355 -16.85 -2.35 20.50
C ALA A 355 -15.48 -1.66 20.24
N PRO A 356 -14.38 -1.96 20.97
CA PRO A 356 -13.07 -1.67 20.41
C PRO A 356 -12.97 -2.33 19.03
N TYR A 357 -12.85 -1.53 17.97
CA TYR A 357 -12.66 -2.04 16.62
C TYR A 357 -11.47 -3.03 16.59
N PRO A 358 -11.56 -4.17 15.86
CA PRO A 358 -12.58 -4.56 14.87
C PRO A 358 -13.74 -5.42 15.43
N TYR A 359 -13.98 -5.45 16.74
CA TYR A 359 -14.99 -6.32 17.32
C TYR A 359 -16.40 -5.73 17.16
N ILE A 360 -17.30 -6.47 16.52
CA ILE A 360 -18.72 -6.11 16.40
C ILE A 360 -19.43 -6.49 17.70
N SER A 361 -20.16 -5.52 18.25
CA SER A 361 -20.98 -5.70 19.45
C SER A 361 -22.46 -5.89 19.13
N ARG A 362 -22.96 -5.20 18.11
CA ARG A 362 -24.38 -5.21 17.74
C ARG A 362 -24.55 -4.99 16.25
N CYS A 363 -25.52 -5.68 15.67
CA CYS A 363 -26.06 -5.41 14.34
C CYS A 363 -27.54 -5.09 14.46
N SER A 364 -28.06 -4.20 13.61
CA SER A 364 -29.50 -3.97 13.52
C SER A 364 -29.98 -3.81 12.10
N TRP A 365 -31.23 -4.23 11.87
CA TRP A 365 -31.93 -4.11 10.60
C TRP A 365 -33.24 -3.38 10.84
N ASN A 366 -33.48 -2.32 10.09
CA ASN A 366 -34.76 -1.65 10.06
C ASN A 366 -35.50 -2.03 8.77
N THR A 367 -36.75 -2.45 8.91
CA THR A 367 -37.59 -2.99 7.82
C THR A 367 -38.99 -2.39 7.91
N ASP A 368 -39.80 -2.61 6.87
CA ASP A 368 -41.22 -2.24 6.85
C ASP A 368 -42.09 -3.03 7.85
N THR A 369 -41.50 -3.98 8.60
CA THR A 369 -42.20 -4.76 9.61
C THR A 369 -41.71 -4.46 11.02
N GLY A 370 -40.51 -3.89 11.16
CA GLY A 370 -39.95 -3.57 12.46
C GLY A 370 -38.43 -3.43 12.44
N LYS A 371 -37.86 -3.35 13.65
CA LYS A 371 -36.43 -3.33 13.89
C LYS A 371 -35.99 -4.64 14.53
N TYR A 372 -34.95 -5.23 13.97
CA TYR A 372 -34.32 -6.44 14.48
C TYR A 372 -32.93 -6.08 15.01
N ILE A 373 -32.56 -6.59 16.18
CA ILE A 373 -31.28 -6.31 16.82
C ILE A 373 -30.61 -7.63 17.20
N LEU A 374 -29.38 -7.81 16.75
CA LEU A 374 -28.54 -8.95 17.11
C LEU A 374 -27.38 -8.46 17.96
N SER A 375 -27.23 -8.97 19.18
CA SER A 375 -26.09 -8.67 20.05
C SER A 375 -25.09 -9.81 20.00
N LEU A 376 -23.80 -9.48 19.91
CA LEU A 376 -22.71 -10.40 19.64
C LEU A 376 -21.73 -10.43 20.81
N SER A 377 -21.15 -11.60 21.11
CA SER A 377 -20.14 -11.73 22.18
C SER A 377 -18.72 -11.41 21.71
N SER A 378 -18.37 -11.84 20.50
CA SER A 378 -17.00 -11.75 19.98
C SER A 378 -16.97 -12.11 18.50
N LEU A 379 -17.28 -11.16 17.63
CA LEU A 379 -17.04 -11.30 16.18
C LEU A 379 -16.09 -10.18 15.75
N SER A 380 -14.87 -10.55 15.33
CA SER A 380 -13.90 -9.60 14.78
C SER A 380 -14.09 -9.53 13.28
N GLN A 381 -14.47 -8.38 12.75
CA GLN A 381 -14.57 -8.16 11.32
C GLN A 381 -14.04 -6.78 10.97
N GLU A 382 -13.03 -6.75 10.10
CA GLU A 382 -12.58 -5.49 9.51
C GLU A 382 -13.61 -4.99 8.50
N LEU A 383 -13.75 -3.67 8.43
CA LEU A 383 -14.60 -3.06 7.41
C LEU A 383 -14.12 -3.51 6.02
N PRO A 384 -15.01 -4.07 5.18
CA PRO A 384 -14.69 -4.42 3.80
C PRO A 384 -14.57 -3.17 2.90
N ILE A 385 -14.49 -1.99 3.50
CA ILE A 385 -14.20 -0.75 2.81
C ILE A 385 -12.69 -0.65 2.67
N ARG A 386 -12.17 -1.24 1.58
CA ARG A 386 -10.77 -1.09 1.19
C ARG A 386 -10.43 0.40 1.11
N GLY A 387 -9.38 0.79 1.83
CA GLY A 387 -8.85 2.14 1.77
C GLY A 387 -9.36 3.11 2.84
N ILE A 388 -10.25 2.69 3.76
CA ILE A 388 -10.48 3.44 5.00
C ILE A 388 -9.40 3.06 6.02
N PRO A 389 -8.48 3.97 6.37
CA PRO A 389 -7.45 3.71 7.37
C PRO A 389 -8.12 3.60 8.74
N HIS A 390 -7.68 2.63 9.53
CA HIS A 390 -8.10 2.45 10.91
C HIS A 390 -6.89 2.01 11.73
N GLY A 391 -6.78 2.46 12.97
CA GLY A 391 -5.56 2.37 13.78
C GLY A 391 -4.81 3.71 13.82
N GLY A 392 -4.47 4.15 15.03
CA GLY A 392 -4.08 5.54 15.30
C GLY A 392 -2.74 6.04 14.71
N ALA A 393 -2.61 7.37 14.80
CA ALA A 393 -1.48 8.26 14.49
C ALA A 393 -1.07 8.41 13.01
N ASP A 394 -1.11 7.35 12.20
CA ASP A 394 -0.58 7.38 10.83
C ASP A 394 -1.71 7.22 9.80
N TRP A 395 -2.40 8.33 9.54
CA TRP A 395 -3.44 8.44 8.52
C TRP A 395 -2.82 8.58 7.13
N TYR A 396 -2.85 7.50 6.35
CA TYR A 396 -2.60 7.56 4.91
C TYR A 396 -3.94 7.42 4.20
N LEU A 397 -4.36 8.40 3.39
CA LEU A 397 -5.50 8.23 2.50
C LEU A 397 -5.11 7.14 1.48
N ALA A 398 -5.54 5.92 1.75
CA ALA A 398 -5.27 4.79 0.89
C ALA A 398 -6.04 4.98 -0.43
N ASP A 399 -5.37 4.63 -1.53
CA ASP A 399 -5.85 4.75 -2.89
C ASP A 399 -7.23 4.06 -3.03
N TRP A 400 -8.28 4.88 -2.98
CA TRP A 400 -9.66 4.42 -3.00
C TRP A 400 -10.01 4.20 -4.47
N GLY A 401 -9.83 2.96 -4.94
CA GLY A 401 -9.93 2.58 -6.36
C GLY A 401 -11.34 2.68 -6.98
N GLY A 402 -12.12 3.71 -6.65
CA GLY A 402 -13.43 4.05 -7.25
C GLY A 402 -14.48 2.95 -7.15
N SER A 403 -14.26 1.93 -6.34
CA SER A 403 -15.12 0.75 -6.27
C SER A 403 -16.15 0.97 -5.17
N ARG A 404 -17.45 0.82 -5.49
CA ARG A 404 -18.52 0.83 -4.48
C ARG A 404 -18.13 -0.06 -3.30
N PRO A 405 -18.28 0.41 -2.05
CA PRO A 405 -17.96 -0.39 -0.88
C PRO A 405 -18.88 -1.61 -0.87
N SER A 406 -18.31 -2.81 -0.96
CA SER A 406 -19.08 -4.05 -0.94
C SER A 406 -19.04 -4.65 0.46
N PHE A 407 -20.17 -4.59 1.14
CA PHE A 407 -20.32 -5.20 2.46
C PHE A 407 -20.76 -6.66 2.31
N SER A 408 -19.91 -7.60 2.71
CA SER A 408 -20.30 -9.02 2.80
C SER A 408 -20.05 -9.54 4.21
N PHE A 409 -21.15 -9.74 4.93
CA PHE A 409 -21.19 -10.65 6.08
C PHE A 409 -21.92 -11.90 5.63
N SER A 410 -21.46 -13.07 6.08
CA SER A 410 -22.38 -14.19 6.09
C SER A 410 -23.29 -14.03 7.31
N LEU A 411 -24.59 -14.00 7.08
CA LEU A 411 -25.57 -14.00 8.17
C LEU A 411 -25.33 -15.20 9.12
N ASP A 412 -24.93 -16.32 8.52
CA ASP A 412 -24.54 -17.55 9.19
C ASP A 412 -23.46 -17.33 10.28
N GLU A 413 -22.50 -16.44 10.03
CA GLU A 413 -21.43 -16.07 10.96
C GLU A 413 -21.93 -15.16 12.08
N LEU A 414 -22.72 -14.13 11.76
CA LEU A 414 -23.37 -13.29 12.77
C LEU A 414 -24.16 -14.15 13.77
N TRP A 415 -24.88 -15.16 13.28
CA TRP A 415 -25.64 -16.09 14.13
C TRP A 415 -24.80 -17.01 15.01
N ARG A 416 -23.60 -17.41 14.57
CA ARG A 416 -22.70 -18.23 15.42
C ARG A 416 -22.25 -17.46 16.65
N HIS A 417 -22.08 -16.16 16.51
CA HIS A 417 -21.50 -15.29 17.54
C HIS A 417 -22.55 -14.53 18.35
N ALA A 418 -23.83 -14.64 17.97
CA ALA A 418 -24.94 -13.98 18.62
C ALA A 418 -25.18 -14.55 20.03
N VAL A 419 -25.36 -13.64 20.99
CA VAL A 419 -25.80 -13.95 22.36
C VAL A 419 -27.27 -13.60 22.59
N SER A 420 -27.80 -12.65 21.82
CA SER A 420 -29.23 -12.36 21.83
C SER A 420 -29.73 -11.83 20.50
N PHE A 421 -31.03 -12.03 20.27
CA PHE A 421 -31.78 -11.47 19.16
C PHE A 421 -33.04 -10.81 19.70
N GLU A 422 -33.34 -9.60 19.24
CA GLU A 422 -34.49 -8.81 19.67
C GLU A 422 -35.30 -8.34 18.46
N GLU A 423 -36.61 -8.36 18.59
CA GLU A 423 -37.57 -7.95 17.58
C GLU A 423 -38.46 -6.85 18.16
N ILE A 424 -38.52 -5.71 17.46
CA ILE A 424 -39.27 -4.51 17.83
C ILE A 424 -40.22 -4.22 16.66
N ARG A 425 -41.52 -4.11 16.88
CA ARG A 425 -42.47 -3.75 15.80
C ARG A 425 -42.38 -2.25 15.52
N ILE A 426 -42.83 -1.83 14.35
CA ILE A 426 -42.83 -0.40 13.97
C ILE A 426 -43.55 0.49 14.99
N SER A 427 -44.64 0.00 15.58
CA SER A 427 -45.45 0.74 16.55
C SER A 427 -44.84 0.80 17.95
N ASP A 428 -43.81 0.00 18.22
CA ASP A 428 -43.35 -0.29 19.57
C ASP A 428 -41.96 0.36 19.79
N GLU A 429 -41.75 0.97 20.96
CA GLU A 429 -40.44 1.51 21.31
C GLU A 429 -39.49 0.45 21.89
N LEU A 430 -40.05 -0.68 22.31
CA LEU A 430 -39.36 -1.72 23.06
C LEU A 430 -39.54 -3.08 22.39
N PRO A 431 -38.60 -4.02 22.60
CA PRO A 431 -38.68 -5.33 21.98
C PRO A 431 -39.88 -6.10 22.55
N TRP A 432 -40.77 -6.51 21.65
CA TRP A 432 -41.89 -7.38 22.02
C TRP A 432 -41.44 -8.84 22.12
N ARG A 433 -40.26 -9.16 21.59
CA ARG A 433 -39.68 -10.50 21.62
C ARG A 433 -38.17 -10.44 21.71
N LYS A 434 -37.61 -11.29 22.56
CA LYS A 434 -36.17 -11.47 22.74
C LYS A 434 -35.81 -12.94 22.83
N PHE A 435 -34.69 -13.32 22.25
CA PHE A 435 -34.08 -14.64 22.39
C PHE A 435 -32.69 -14.51 22.99
N THR A 436 -32.37 -15.41 23.91
CA THR A 436 -31.00 -15.64 24.40
C THR A 436 -30.44 -16.88 23.72
N LEU A 437 -29.21 -16.78 23.24
CA LEU A 437 -28.60 -17.75 22.34
C LEU A 437 -27.26 -18.26 22.88
N GLU A 438 -26.92 -19.50 22.55
CA GLU A 438 -25.59 -20.09 22.73
C GLU A 438 -25.26 -20.97 21.52
N GLY A 439 -24.28 -20.55 20.70
CA GLY A 439 -23.82 -21.32 19.54
C GLY A 439 -24.95 -21.75 18.60
N ARG A 440 -25.83 -20.81 18.24
CA ARG A 440 -27.07 -20.95 17.44
C ARG A 440 -28.27 -21.61 18.11
N LYS A 441 -28.12 -22.10 19.35
CA LYS A 441 -29.23 -22.72 20.07
C LYS A 441 -29.95 -21.64 20.86
N ILE A 442 -31.28 -21.62 20.75
CA ILE A 442 -32.11 -20.84 21.64
C ILE A 442 -32.01 -21.48 23.03
N LEU A 443 -31.67 -20.68 24.03
CA LEU A 443 -31.67 -21.06 25.44
C LEU A 443 -32.90 -20.52 26.16
N LYS A 444 -33.32 -19.30 25.78
CA LYS A 444 -34.44 -18.59 26.39
C LYS A 444 -35.15 -17.74 25.34
N GLN A 445 -36.47 -17.68 25.41
CA GLN A 445 -37.31 -16.72 24.72
C GLN A 445 -38.06 -15.89 25.75
N GLU A 446 -38.18 -14.58 25.51
CA GLU A 446 -38.97 -13.65 26.31
C GLU A 446 -39.93 -12.93 25.37
N LEU A 447 -41.19 -12.77 25.79
CA LEU A 447 -42.23 -12.08 25.02
C LEU A 447 -42.87 -11.00 25.89
N ARG A 448 -43.21 -9.90 25.23
CA ARG A 448 -44.08 -8.87 25.78
C ARG A 448 -45.43 -8.93 25.07
N LEU A 449 -46.49 -9.07 25.85
CA LEU A 449 -47.87 -9.15 25.44
C LEU A 449 -48.65 -7.89 25.86
N TYR A 450 -48.36 -7.37 27.06
CA TYR A 450 -49.09 -6.25 27.65
C TYR A 450 -48.13 -5.19 28.22
N GLY A 451 -48.48 -3.92 28.06
CA GLY A 451 -47.81 -2.80 28.77
C GLY A 451 -46.44 -2.38 28.24
N GLU A 452 -45.88 -1.37 28.92
CA GLU A 452 -44.61 -0.72 28.56
C GLU A 452 -43.40 -1.34 29.29
N GLU A 453 -43.61 -2.00 30.43
CA GLU A 453 -42.54 -2.49 31.30
C GLU A 453 -42.65 -4.01 31.54
N GLY A 454 -41.51 -4.71 31.53
CA GLY A 454 -41.45 -6.13 31.86
C GLY A 454 -41.52 -7.10 30.68
N TRP A 455 -41.58 -8.39 31.01
CA TRP A 455 -41.74 -9.51 30.09
C TRP A 455 -42.90 -10.35 30.60
N ASP A 456 -43.94 -10.54 29.80
CA ASP A 456 -45.13 -11.30 30.20
C ASP A 456 -44.91 -12.82 30.09
N VAL A 457 -43.99 -13.25 29.24
CA VAL A 457 -43.72 -14.69 29.04
C VAL A 457 -42.23 -14.94 28.95
N ARG A 458 -41.78 -16.01 29.60
CA ARG A 458 -40.43 -16.56 29.47
C ARG A 458 -40.51 -18.04 29.16
N ILE A 459 -39.71 -18.52 28.21
CA ILE A 459 -39.65 -19.94 27.83
C ILE A 459 -38.18 -20.35 27.79
N TRP A 460 -37.82 -21.43 28.46
CA TRP A 460 -36.48 -22.02 28.42
C TRP A 460 -36.46 -23.26 27.55
N TYR A 461 -35.34 -23.40 26.84
CA TYR A 461 -35.14 -24.45 25.85
C TYR A 461 -33.96 -25.34 26.24
N ARG A 462 -34.07 -26.63 25.91
CA ARG A 462 -33.01 -27.62 26.04
C ARG A 462 -32.94 -28.43 24.76
N GLY A 463 -31.84 -28.31 24.04
CA GLY A 463 -31.68 -28.98 22.74
C GLY A 463 -32.64 -28.48 21.66
N GLY A 464 -33.11 -27.23 21.75
CA GLY A 464 -34.07 -26.64 20.81
C GLY A 464 -35.54 -26.92 21.12
N VAL A 465 -35.82 -27.72 22.16
CA VAL A 465 -37.18 -28.03 22.61
C VAL A 465 -37.49 -27.26 23.90
N PRO A 466 -38.67 -26.64 24.05
CA PRO A 466 -39.05 -25.99 25.30
C PRO A 466 -39.13 -27.04 26.43
N PHE A 467 -38.67 -26.70 27.63
CA PHE A 467 -38.79 -27.59 28.80
C PHE A 467 -39.37 -26.90 30.04
N LYS A 468 -39.37 -25.56 30.07
CA LYS A 468 -39.94 -24.72 31.13
C LYS A 468 -40.52 -23.45 30.53
N GLY A 469 -41.62 -22.95 31.05
CA GLY A 469 -42.19 -21.64 30.77
C GLY A 469 -42.63 -20.93 32.04
N GLU A 470 -42.67 -19.61 32.01
CA GLU A 470 -43.27 -18.76 33.05
C GLU A 470 -44.16 -17.72 32.34
N ARG A 471 -45.36 -17.44 32.89
CA ARG A 471 -46.27 -16.39 32.40
C ARG A 471 -46.74 -15.46 33.52
N ASP A 472 -46.78 -14.17 33.18
CA ASP A 472 -47.34 -13.03 33.90
C ASP A 472 -48.54 -12.55 33.06
N PRO A 473 -49.77 -12.99 33.35
CA PRO A 473 -50.94 -12.67 32.54
C PRO A 473 -51.49 -11.26 32.79
N ASP A 474 -51.11 -10.62 33.90
CA ASP A 474 -51.68 -9.34 34.33
C ASP A 474 -50.73 -8.16 34.16
N GLY A 475 -49.47 -8.46 33.81
CA GLY A 475 -48.43 -7.51 33.45
C GLY A 475 -47.90 -6.74 34.65
N ASP A 476 -48.02 -7.28 35.87
CA ASP A 476 -47.52 -6.62 37.08
C ASP A 476 -46.02 -6.85 37.33
N GLY A 477 -45.39 -7.71 36.52
CA GLY A 477 -43.97 -8.05 36.56
C GLY A 477 -43.64 -9.27 37.42
N ILE A 478 -44.64 -9.89 38.05
CA ILE A 478 -44.55 -11.14 38.79
C ILE A 478 -45.08 -12.27 37.91
N PHE A 479 -44.47 -13.46 37.99
CA PHE A 479 -44.92 -14.61 37.21
C PHE A 479 -45.77 -15.53 38.10
N GLU A 480 -47.05 -15.67 37.76
CA GLU A 480 -48.01 -16.50 38.50
C GLU A 480 -48.03 -17.93 37.98
N ILE A 481 -47.73 -18.14 36.69
CA ILE A 481 -47.89 -19.45 36.05
C ILE A 481 -46.53 -20.01 35.66
N GLU A 482 -46.25 -21.24 36.07
CA GLU A 482 -45.11 -22.04 35.61
C GLU A 482 -45.59 -23.22 34.77
N ASP A 483 -45.07 -23.32 33.54
CA ASP A 483 -45.38 -24.37 32.56
C ASP A 483 -44.21 -25.36 32.44
N LEU A 484 -44.50 -26.66 32.39
CA LEU A 484 -43.53 -27.73 32.15
C LEU A 484 -43.88 -28.48 30.87
N PHE A 485 -42.86 -28.77 30.07
CA PHE A 485 -43.01 -29.41 28.76
C PHE A 485 -42.31 -30.77 28.72
N ASP A 486 -42.81 -31.70 27.90
CA ASP A 486 -42.18 -33.01 27.65
C ASP A 486 -40.99 -32.90 26.67
N ALA A 487 -40.39 -34.05 26.34
CA ALA A 487 -39.23 -34.12 25.46
C ALA A 487 -39.56 -33.78 24.00
N GLU A 488 -40.84 -33.80 23.63
CA GLU A 488 -41.38 -33.43 22.33
C GLU A 488 -41.81 -31.95 22.27
N GLY A 489 -41.79 -31.25 23.42
CA GLY A 489 -42.15 -29.85 23.56
C GLY A 489 -43.65 -29.61 23.76
N ASN A 490 -44.42 -30.64 24.07
CA ASN A 490 -45.83 -30.49 24.42
C ASN A 490 -45.95 -30.08 25.89
N LEU A 491 -46.94 -29.23 26.19
CA LEU A 491 -47.26 -28.84 27.56
C LEU A 491 -47.78 -30.04 28.35
N VAL A 492 -47.15 -30.35 29.48
CA VAL A 492 -47.49 -31.47 30.37
C VAL A 492 -48.21 -30.98 31.62
N GLU A 493 -47.72 -29.87 32.19
CA GLU A 493 -48.19 -29.35 33.46
C GLU A 493 -48.13 -27.82 33.46
N SER A 494 -49.13 -27.19 34.06
CA SER A 494 -49.15 -25.76 34.36
C SER A 494 -49.52 -25.61 35.84
N THR A 495 -48.63 -24.99 36.61
CA THR A 495 -48.84 -24.71 38.04
C THR A 495 -49.04 -23.22 38.24
N VAL A 496 -49.96 -22.88 39.13
CA VAL A 496 -50.25 -21.49 39.51
C VAL A 496 -49.71 -21.29 40.93
N SER A 497 -48.86 -20.28 41.10
CA SER A 497 -48.34 -19.89 42.41
C SER A 497 -49.38 -19.04 43.15
N GLU A 498 -50.04 -19.61 44.16
CA GLU A 498 -50.97 -18.86 45.03
C GLU A 498 -50.27 -17.74 45.82
N GLU A 499 -48.97 -17.85 46.07
CA GLU A 499 -48.18 -16.83 46.78
C GLU A 499 -47.94 -15.57 45.94
N ASN A 500 -48.05 -15.68 44.62
CA ASN A 500 -47.81 -14.59 43.67
C ASN A 500 -49.10 -13.96 43.12
N LEU A 501 -50.28 -14.49 43.48
CA LEU A 501 -51.55 -13.89 43.09
C LEU A 501 -51.70 -12.51 43.77
N GLY A 502 -51.30 -11.46 43.08
CA GLY A 502 -51.60 -10.09 43.46
C GLY A 502 -53.11 -9.93 43.70
N TYR A 503 -53.48 -9.06 44.65
CA TYR A 503 -54.85 -8.83 45.18
C TYR A 503 -55.92 -8.39 44.13
N ARG A 504 -55.70 -8.53 42.83
CA ARG A 504 -56.54 -7.92 41.78
C ARG A 504 -57.44 -8.85 40.97
N TYR A 505 -57.32 -10.17 41.08
CA TYR A 505 -58.30 -11.06 40.46
C TYR A 505 -59.37 -11.50 41.47
N GLU A 506 -60.63 -11.15 41.18
CA GLU A 506 -61.73 -11.96 41.70
C GLU A 506 -61.57 -13.37 41.14
N GLU A 507 -61.59 -14.38 42.01
CA GLU A 507 -61.37 -15.81 41.72
C GLU A 507 -62.16 -16.33 40.50
N ALA A 508 -63.25 -15.65 40.14
CA ALA A 508 -64.10 -15.93 38.97
C ALA A 508 -63.48 -15.52 37.62
N GLU A 509 -62.76 -14.41 37.52
CA GLU A 509 -62.12 -13.98 36.25
C GLU A 509 -60.91 -14.86 35.93
N TYR A 510 -60.15 -15.26 36.95
CA TYR A 510 -59.03 -16.18 36.80
C TYR A 510 -59.51 -17.59 36.41
N ARG A 511 -60.57 -18.11 37.05
CA ARG A 511 -61.20 -19.37 36.63
C ARG A 511 -61.80 -19.29 35.22
N TRP A 512 -62.42 -18.17 34.84
CA TRP A 512 -62.92 -18.00 33.47
C TRP A 512 -61.78 -18.04 32.44
N PHE A 513 -60.63 -17.43 32.75
CA PHE A 513 -59.44 -17.49 31.90
C PHE A 513 -58.90 -18.93 31.78
N MET A 514 -58.85 -19.68 32.88
CA MET A 514 -58.41 -21.08 32.89
C MET A 514 -59.40 -22.05 32.22
N GLU A 515 -60.72 -21.83 32.37
CA GLU A 515 -61.77 -22.71 31.82
C GLU A 515 -62.06 -22.44 30.33
N ASN A 516 -61.87 -21.21 29.86
CA ASN A 516 -62.14 -20.84 28.46
C ASN A 516 -60.87 -20.76 27.60
N GLY A 517 -59.72 -21.19 28.13
CA GLY A 517 -58.44 -21.10 27.42
C GLY A 517 -58.13 -19.67 27.01
N GLY A 518 -58.41 -18.72 27.94
CA GLY A 518 -58.16 -17.28 27.77
C GLY A 518 -56.80 -17.10 27.12
N PRO A 519 -56.75 -16.31 26.03
CA PRO A 519 -56.08 -16.69 24.81
C PRO A 519 -54.85 -17.47 25.19
N THR A 520 -54.92 -18.81 25.14
CA THR A 520 -53.70 -19.57 24.98
C THR A 520 -53.07 -18.82 23.82
N PRO A 521 -51.95 -18.07 23.99
CA PRO A 521 -51.12 -17.85 22.84
C PRO A 521 -50.99 -19.28 22.38
N THR A 522 -51.51 -19.62 21.21
CA THR A 522 -51.42 -20.99 20.76
C THR A 522 -49.93 -21.25 20.80
N LEU A 523 -49.50 -21.90 21.88
CA LEU A 523 -48.36 -22.76 22.00
C LEU A 523 -48.79 -24.02 21.21
N ARG A 524 -49.36 -23.82 20.01
CA ARG A 524 -48.53 -24.11 18.85
C ARG A 524 -47.16 -23.54 19.23
N THR A 525 -46.32 -24.39 19.83
CA THR A 525 -45.01 -24.58 19.21
C THR A 525 -45.27 -24.26 17.75
N PRO A 526 -44.76 -23.12 17.21
CA PRO A 526 -44.76 -23.01 15.76
C PRO A 526 -44.26 -24.37 15.33
N SER A 527 -44.87 -24.97 14.32
CA SER A 527 -44.33 -26.17 13.71
C SER A 527 -42.89 -25.83 13.29
N LEU A 528 -41.96 -25.94 14.25
CA LEU A 528 -40.61 -25.38 14.24
C LEU A 528 -39.69 -26.32 13.48
N LEU A 529 -40.29 -27.33 12.83
CA LEU A 529 -39.70 -28.30 11.92
C LEU A 529 -40.64 -28.65 10.76
N GLY A 530 -41.62 -27.80 10.41
CA GLY A 530 -42.52 -28.05 9.27
C GLY A 530 -42.62 -26.82 8.39
N ASP A 531 -41.86 -26.84 7.30
CA ASP A 531 -41.66 -25.79 6.29
C ASP A 531 -41.08 -24.50 6.87
N SER A 532 -39.78 -24.59 7.18
CA SER A 532 -38.84 -23.48 7.22
C SER A 532 -39.49 -22.14 7.62
N PHE A 533 -39.59 -21.89 8.93
CA PHE A 533 -39.28 -20.54 9.39
C PHE A 533 -37.80 -20.34 9.04
N ASP A 534 -37.58 -20.10 7.76
CA ASP A 534 -36.27 -19.92 7.19
C ASP A 534 -35.94 -18.50 7.60
N PHE A 535 -35.56 -18.35 8.85
CA PHE A 535 -35.00 -17.12 9.36
C PHE A 535 -33.81 -16.72 8.47
N ILE A 536 -33.14 -17.72 7.89
CA ILE A 536 -32.21 -17.57 6.76
C ILE A 536 -32.95 -17.01 5.53
N SER A 537 -34.09 -17.52 5.04
CA SER A 537 -34.84 -16.82 3.96
C SER A 537 -35.38 -15.44 4.34
N MET A 538 -35.81 -15.16 5.57
CA MET A 538 -36.21 -13.80 5.99
C MET A 538 -35.00 -12.87 5.94
N CYS A 539 -33.84 -13.35 6.38
CA CYS A 539 -32.61 -12.59 6.35
C CYS A 539 -31.95 -12.55 4.96
N GLU A 540 -32.15 -13.56 4.11
CA GLU A 540 -31.75 -13.60 2.70
C GLU A 540 -32.68 -12.70 1.88
N GLU A 541 -33.99 -12.64 2.16
CA GLU A 541 -34.90 -11.62 1.61
C GLU A 541 -34.48 -10.22 2.06
N LEU A 542 -34.14 -10.02 3.33
CA LEU A 542 -33.65 -8.73 3.82
C LEU A 542 -32.26 -8.36 3.27
N TYR A 543 -31.41 -9.35 2.99
CA TYR A 543 -30.09 -9.16 2.38
C TYR A 543 -30.18 -8.92 0.87
N ASP A 544 -31.07 -9.63 0.16
CA ASP A 544 -31.31 -9.47 -1.28
C ASP A 544 -32.17 -8.25 -1.59
N HIS A 545 -32.99 -7.75 -0.66
CA HIS A 545 -33.63 -6.43 -0.75
C HIS A 545 -32.70 -5.27 -0.36
N GLY A 546 -31.53 -5.57 0.22
CA GLY A 546 -30.49 -4.60 0.58
C GLY A 546 -29.35 -4.49 -0.43
N LYS A 547 -29.34 -5.32 -1.48
CA LYS A 547 -28.56 -5.15 -2.71
C LYS A 547 -29.36 -4.38 -3.75
#